data_AF-A0A537QPY5-F1
#
_entry.id   AF-A0A537QPY5-F1
#
_cell.length_a   1.000
_cell.length_b   1.000
_cell.length_c   1.000
_cell.angle_alpha   90.00
_cell.angle_beta   90.00
_cell.angle_gamma   90.00
#
_symmetry.space_group_name_H-M   'P 1'
#
loop_
_entity.id
_entity.type
_entity.pdbx_description
1 polymer ?
#
loop_
_entity_poly.entity_id
_entity_poly.type
_entity_poly.pdbx_seq_one_letter_code
_entity_poly.pdbx_strand_id
1 'polypeptide(L)'
;MPNVTHPPDLDRDMAVFIDVDGTLLEIAPHPELVEVPPQLPDLLRRLADERGGALALISGRPIADLDRLFQPWKGRSRRCGGARPAAPGIGRSGSTTAGRLARR
;
A
#
# COMPACT_ATOMS: atom_id res chain seq x y z
N MET A 1 -14.79 23.58 32.16
CA MET A 1 -14.42 23.29 30.76
C MET A 1 -13.14 22.48 30.80
N PRO A 2 -13.11 21.21 30.38
CA PRO A 2 -11.85 20.47 30.36
C PRO A 2 -10.89 21.16 29.38
N ASN A 3 -9.67 21.42 29.84
CA ASN A 3 -8.59 21.93 29.01
C ASN A 3 -8.19 20.83 28.02
N VAL A 4 -8.75 20.86 26.82
CA VAL A 4 -8.33 19.96 25.74
C VAL A 4 -7.03 20.54 25.21
N THR A 5 -5.91 19.95 25.62
CA THR A 5 -4.60 20.27 25.04
C THR A 5 -4.68 19.97 23.55
N HIS A 6 -4.71 21.02 22.72
CA HIS A 6 -4.65 20.84 21.28
C HIS A 6 -3.26 20.25 20.95
N PRO A 7 -3.18 19.25 20.06
CA PRO A 7 -1.89 18.83 19.56
C PRO A 7 -1.13 20.04 18.99
N PRO A 8 0.21 20.06 19.05
CA PRO A 8 0.98 21.15 18.46
C PRO A 8 0.58 21.32 16.99
N ASP A 9 0.58 22.57 16.53
CA ASP A 9 0.30 22.86 15.13
C ASP A 9 1.30 22.12 14.24
N LEU A 10 0.78 21.50 13.18
CA LEU A 10 1.61 20.75 12.25
C LEU A 10 2.23 21.71 11.25
N ASP A 11 3.43 22.21 11.55
CA ASP A 11 4.18 23.12 10.68
C ASP A 11 4.32 22.60 9.25
N ARG A 12 4.46 23.54 8.30
CA ARG A 12 4.50 23.26 6.86
C ARG A 12 5.72 22.42 6.44
N ASP A 13 6.80 22.50 7.20
CA ASP A 13 8.06 21.79 6.95
C ASP A 13 8.11 20.39 7.59
N MET A 14 7.03 19.98 8.27
CA MET A 14 6.95 18.65 8.88
C MET A 14 6.53 17.59 7.86
N ALA A 15 7.32 16.52 7.78
CA ALA A 15 6.92 15.30 7.10
C ALA A 15 5.87 14.53 7.90
N VAL A 16 4.78 14.16 7.25
CA VAL A 16 3.67 13.42 7.86
C VAL A 16 3.67 11.97 7.39
N PHE A 17 3.55 11.07 8.35
CA PHE A 17 3.43 9.64 8.14
C PHE A 17 2.10 9.19 8.73
N ILE A 18 1.23 8.60 7.91
CA ILE A 18 -0.10 8.16 8.34
C ILE A 18 -0.20 6.66 8.15
N ASP A 19 -0.53 5.95 9.23
CA ASP A 19 -0.92 4.54 9.14
C ASP A 19 -2.31 4.42 8.50
N VAL A 20 -2.50 3.45 7.61
CA VAL A 20 -3.75 3.32 6.86
C VAL A 20 -4.70 2.34 7.56
N ASP A 21 -4.21 1.13 7.84
CA ASP A 21 -5.02 0.04 8.37
C ASP A 21 -5.29 0.25 9.86
N GLY A 22 -6.56 0.37 10.25
CA GLY A 22 -6.94 0.62 11.64
C GLY A 22 -6.81 2.07 12.11
N THR A 23 -6.41 2.99 11.21
CA THR A 23 -6.41 4.44 11.48
C THR A 23 -7.29 5.20 10.50
N LEU A 24 -6.99 5.13 9.19
CA LEU A 24 -7.80 5.79 8.16
C LEU A 24 -8.91 4.89 7.62
N LEU A 25 -8.69 3.58 7.63
CA LEU A 25 -9.60 2.57 7.13
C LEU A 25 -9.87 1.55 8.24
N GLU A 26 -11.12 1.11 8.39
CA GLU A 26 -11.43 0.04 9.33
C GLU A 26 -10.73 -1.27 8.92
N ILE A 27 -10.27 -2.01 9.92
CA ILE A 27 -9.67 -3.32 9.70
C ILE A 27 -10.81 -4.28 9.32
N ALA A 28 -10.90 -4.61 8.04
CA ALA A 28 -11.80 -5.64 7.55
C ALA A 28 -11.12 -7.03 7.59
N PRO A 29 -11.90 -8.12 7.72
CA PRO A 29 -11.36 -9.49 7.68
C PRO A 29 -10.63 -9.82 6.38
N HIS A 30 -10.99 -9.13 5.29
CA HIS A 30 -10.32 -9.22 4.01
C HIS A 30 -10.01 -7.83 3.44
N PRO A 31 -8.83 -7.63 2.84
CA PRO A 31 -8.39 -6.33 2.33
C PRO A 31 -9.29 -5.77 1.22
N GLU A 32 -9.94 -6.63 0.43
CA GLU A 32 -10.90 -6.26 -0.62
C GLU A 32 -12.24 -5.73 -0.09
N LEU A 33 -12.55 -5.94 1.19
CA LEU A 33 -13.78 -5.45 1.83
C LEU A 33 -13.60 -4.06 2.43
N VAL A 34 -12.41 -3.47 2.30
CA VAL A 34 -12.16 -2.14 2.81
C VAL A 34 -12.71 -1.09 1.86
N GLU A 35 -13.65 -0.29 2.36
CA GLU A 35 -14.20 0.85 1.66
C GLU A 35 -13.40 2.12 1.96
N VAL A 36 -12.92 2.77 0.91
CA VAL A 36 -12.25 4.08 1.02
C VAL A 36 -13.31 5.17 0.92
N PRO A 37 -13.43 6.07 1.92
CA PRO A 37 -14.32 7.21 1.81
C PRO A 37 -13.96 8.03 0.56
N PRO A 38 -14.94 8.41 -0.28
CA PRO A 38 -14.65 9.01 -1.60
C PRO A 38 -13.91 10.35 -1.51
N GLN A 39 -14.00 11.04 -0.38
CA GLN A 39 -13.30 12.30 -0.13
C GLN A 39 -11.85 12.10 0.32
N LEU A 40 -11.48 10.91 0.79
CA LEU A 40 -10.18 10.65 1.41
C LEU A 40 -9.00 10.84 0.44
N PRO A 41 -9.03 10.37 -0.82
CA PRO A 41 -7.95 10.63 -1.77
C PRO A 41 -7.69 12.12 -2.02
N ASP A 42 -8.76 12.93 -2.11
CA ASP A 42 -8.65 14.38 -2.30
C ASP A 42 -8.12 15.09 -1.06
N LEU A 43 -8.48 14.63 0.14
CA LEU A 43 -7.93 15.15 1.39
C LEU A 43 -6.43 14.86 1.51
N LEU A 44 -6.01 13.63 1.22
CA LEU A 44 -4.60 13.24 1.22
C LEU A 44 -3.79 14.03 0.18
N ARG A 45 -4.37 14.30 -0.99
CA ARG A 45 -3.75 15.17 -2.00
C ARG A 45 -3.52 16.58 -1.47
N ARG A 46 -4.56 17.24 -0.92
CA ARG A 46 -4.44 18.59 -0.38
C ARG A 46 -3.43 18.65 0.76
N LEU A 47 -3.45 17.67 1.66
CA LEU A 47 -2.49 17.58 2.75
C LEU A 47 -1.05 17.40 2.25
N ALA A 48 -0.85 16.60 1.21
CA ALA A 48 0.46 16.45 0.57
C ALA A 48 0.91 17.77 -0.07
N ASP A 49 0.02 18.47 -0.79
CA ASP A 49 0.31 19.74 -1.46
C ASP A 49 0.68 20.84 -0.44
N GLU A 50 -0.04 20.91 0.68
CA GLU A 50 0.25 21.85 1.78
C GLU A 50 1.62 21.60 2.42
N ARG A 51 2.08 20.34 2.42
CA ARG A 51 3.36 19.91 3.02
C ARG A 51 4.51 19.80 2.02
N GLY A 52 4.36 20.37 0.81
CA GLY A 52 5.41 20.28 -0.22
C GLY A 52 5.71 18.85 -0.67
N GLY A 53 4.72 17.95 -0.58
CA GLY A 53 4.85 16.53 -0.92
C GLY A 53 5.41 15.64 0.19
N ALA A 54 5.61 16.18 1.39
CA ALA A 54 6.12 15.43 2.55
C ALA A 54 5.01 14.64 3.27
N LEU A 55 4.23 13.84 2.53
CA LEU A 55 3.24 12.91 3.08
C LEU A 55 3.55 11.48 2.63
N ALA A 56 3.58 10.55 3.59
CA ALA A 56 3.74 9.13 3.32
C ALA A 56 2.66 8.29 4.00
N LEU A 57 2.09 7.34 3.25
CA LEU A 57 1.20 6.31 3.81
C LEU A 57 2.01 5.10 4.25
N ILE A 58 1.67 4.60 5.43
CA ILE A 58 2.20 3.39 6.04
C ILE A 58 1.08 2.36 6.11
N SER A 59 1.33 1.14 5.64
CA SER A 59 0.34 0.05 5.68
C SER A 59 1.04 -1.31 5.61
N GLY A 60 0.37 -2.36 6.12
CA GLY A 60 0.82 -3.74 5.93
C GLY A 60 0.53 -4.29 4.52
N ARG A 61 -0.34 -3.62 3.76
CA ARG A 61 -0.76 -4.02 2.41
C ARG A 61 0.37 -3.92 1.40
N PRO A 62 0.34 -4.74 0.33
CA PRO A 62 1.15 -4.50 -0.86
C PRO A 62 0.94 -3.08 -1.40
N ILE A 63 2.01 -2.46 -1.92
CA ILE A 63 1.96 -1.11 -2.49
C ILE A 63 0.92 -1.03 -3.64
N ALA A 64 0.82 -2.09 -4.45
CA ALA A 64 -0.16 -2.15 -5.55
C ALA A 64 -1.62 -2.08 -5.06
N ASP A 65 -1.92 -2.59 -3.86
CA ASP A 65 -3.27 -2.53 -3.30
C ASP A 65 -3.55 -1.14 -2.72
N LEU A 66 -2.56 -0.50 -2.10
CA LEU A 66 -2.66 0.91 -1.69
C LEU A 66 -2.89 1.83 -2.89
N ASP A 67 -2.15 1.63 -3.97
CA ASP A 67 -2.30 2.43 -5.18
C ASP A 67 -3.71 2.27 -5.77
N ARG A 68 -4.30 1.07 -5.72
CA ARG A 68 -5.68 0.83 -6.18
C ARG A 68 -6.72 1.51 -5.27
N LEU A 69 -6.56 1.39 -3.95
CA LEU A 69 -7.48 1.94 -2.96
C LEU A 69 -7.57 3.47 -3.02
N PHE A 70 -6.44 4.14 -3.24
CA PHE A 70 -6.37 5.60 -3.20
C PHE A 70 -6.38 6.28 -4.57
N GLN A 71 -6.74 5.58 -5.66
CA GLN A 71 -6.93 6.25 -6.95
C GLN A 71 -7.93 7.42 -6.82
N PRO A 72 -7.69 8.57 -7.48
CA PRO A 72 -6.62 8.84 -8.45
C PRO A 72 -5.29 9.32 -7.82
N TRP A 73 -5.19 9.40 -6.50
CA TRP A 73 -4.00 9.90 -5.82
C TRP A 73 -2.85 8.88 -5.86
N LYS A 74 -1.63 9.35 -6.16
CA LYS A 74 -0.40 8.55 -6.28
C LYS A 74 0.72 9.15 -5.42
N GLY A 75 0.51 9.17 -4.10
CA GLY A 75 1.51 9.64 -3.14
C GLY A 75 2.64 8.64 -2.89
N ARG A 76 3.54 8.97 -1.95
CA ARG A 76 4.61 8.06 -1.53
C ARG A 76 4.05 7.04 -0.53
N SER A 77 3.84 5.81 -0.98
CA SER A 77 3.38 4.71 -0.14
C SER A 77 4.56 3.82 0.28
N ARG A 78 4.61 3.40 1.54
CA ARG A 78 5.57 2.40 2.01
C ARG A 78 4.83 1.25 2.70
N ARG A 79 5.23 0.02 2.36
CA ARG A 79 4.78 -1.18 3.05
C ARG A 79 5.61 -1.40 4.32
N CYS A 80 4.96 -1.58 5.46
CA CYS A 80 5.59 -1.92 6.72
C CYS A 80 5.41 -3.42 7.01
N GLY A 81 6.50 -4.19 6.91
CA GLY A 81 6.54 -5.60 7.32
C GLY A 81 7.59 -6.44 6.60
N GLY A 82 8.30 -7.30 7.34
CA GLY A 82 9.30 -8.24 6.81
C GLY A 82 8.69 -9.42 6.04
N ALA A 83 7.97 -9.15 4.95
CA ALA A 83 7.49 -10.22 4.08
C ALA A 83 8.64 -10.74 3.24
N ARG A 84 8.95 -12.02 3.41
CA ARG A 84 9.85 -12.77 2.55
C ARG A 84 9.29 -12.68 1.11
N PRO A 85 10.08 -12.27 0.10
CA PRO A 85 9.59 -12.23 -1.27
C PRO A 85 9.06 -13.61 -1.66
N ALA A 86 7.91 -13.66 -2.33
CA ALA A 86 7.37 -14.89 -2.88
C ALA A 86 8.45 -15.52 -3.79
N ALA A 87 8.91 -16.72 -3.45
CA ALA A 87 9.91 -17.41 -4.25
C ALA A 87 9.34 -17.66 -5.66
N PRO A 88 10.06 -17.32 -6.74
CA PRO A 88 9.63 -17.65 -8.08
C PRO A 88 9.52 -19.18 -8.20
N GLY A 89 8.32 -19.66 -8.55
CA GLY A 89 8.06 -21.08 -8.74
C GLY A 89 8.96 -21.64 -9.83
N ILE A 90 9.85 -22.56 -9.46
CA ILE A 90 10.63 -23.34 -10.40
C ILE A 90 9.69 -24.28 -11.16
N GLY A 91 9.27 -23.89 -12.35
CA GLY A 91 8.60 -24.77 -13.30
C GLY A 91 9.52 -25.93 -13.67
N ARG A 92 9.32 -27.09 -13.04
CA ARG A 92 9.90 -28.35 -13.48
C ARG A 92 9.18 -28.78 -14.77
N SER A 93 9.72 -28.39 -15.92
CA SER A 93 9.35 -29.01 -17.19
C SER A 93 10.08 -30.34 -17.32
N GLY A 94 9.39 -31.42 -16.96
CA GLY A 94 9.74 -32.75 -17.40
C GLY A 94 9.21 -32.94 -18.82
N SER A 95 10.11 -33.13 -19.79
CA SER A 95 9.75 -33.72 -21.08
C SER A 95 10.37 -35.11 -21.17
N THR A 96 9.57 -36.09 -20.78
CA THR A 96 9.70 -37.48 -21.23
C THR A 96 9.23 -37.51 -22.69
N THR A 97 10.09 -37.85 -23.64
CA THR A 97 9.65 -38.50 -24.88
C THR A 97 10.64 -39.57 -25.27
N ALA A 98 10.24 -40.80 -24.98
CA ALA A 98 10.81 -42.01 -25.51
C ALA A 98 10.44 -42.16 -27.00
N GLY A 99 11.39 -42.66 -27.78
CA GLY A 99 11.14 -43.44 -29.00
C GLY A 99 11.16 -42.67 -30.32
N ARG A 100 12.11 -43.02 -31.20
CA ARG A 100 11.88 -43.95 -32.32
C ARG A 100 12.94 -43.76 -33.43
N LEU A 101 13.57 -44.89 -33.77
CA LEU A 101 14.19 -45.30 -35.03
C LEU A 101 14.30 -44.27 -36.19
N ALA A 102 15.47 -44.18 -36.83
CA ALA A 102 15.78 -44.84 -38.12
C ALA A 102 16.99 -44.21 -38.85
N ARG A 103 17.93 -45.08 -39.29
CA ARG A 103 18.58 -45.15 -40.63
C ARG A 103 18.94 -43.80 -41.31
N ARG A 104 20.17 -43.49 -41.71
CA ARG A 104 21.16 -44.22 -42.51
C ARG A 104 22.53 -43.57 -42.32
#